data_AF-A0A9W6YZ44-F1
#
_entry.id   AF-A0A9W6YZ44-F1
#
_cell.length_a   1.000
_cell.length_b   1.000
_cell.length_c   1.000
_cell.angle_alpha   90.00
_cell.angle_beta   90.00
_cell.angle_gamma   90.00
#
_symmetry.space_group_name_H-M   'P 1'
#
loop_
_entity.id
_entity.type
_entity.pdbx_description
1 polymer ?
#
loop_
_entity_poly.entity_id
_entity_poly.type
_entity_poly.pdbx_seq_one_letter_code
_entity_poly.pdbx_strand_id
1 'polypeptide(L)'
;MVQDVSKHYHYMQEAVNVAESALKEREVPVACIYVHPTHGIIARAFNQTNVTLNGTRHAEFEAFRQIREKFQENWQDILIETDLYVTVEPCIMCASLLRQIGIKRVFFGCANERFGGNGSVINVNRDYPRFTKDYDKERISKGYCVYPGFLAKDAIMLLRRFYLLENEKSPTTIGKKQRKLEENEFPKLNYSEYLSVGEFVDMFGYEFEHVYNNNDFLQFDQDGQLLNEHPTGDSKRPKKAE
;
A
#
# COMPACT_ATOMS: atom_id res chain seq x y z
N MET A 1 13.91 5.15 18.25
CA MET A 1 14.49 5.76 17.03
C MET A 1 13.35 5.86 16.04
N VAL A 2 12.86 7.06 15.74
CA VAL A 2 11.82 7.28 14.72
C VAL A 2 12.43 6.85 13.37
N GLN A 3 11.75 5.99 12.62
CA GLN A 3 12.22 5.65 11.27
C GLN A 3 12.18 6.89 10.40
N ASP A 4 13.13 7.05 9.49
CA ASP A 4 13.11 8.14 8.52
C ASP A 4 11.86 8.02 7.62
N VAL A 5 10.80 8.74 7.97
CA VAL A 5 9.50 8.72 7.28
C VAL A 5 9.62 9.35 5.88
N SER A 6 10.48 10.36 5.73
CA SER A 6 10.67 11.08 4.46
C SER A 6 11.13 10.15 3.34
N LYS A 7 12.04 9.20 3.63
CA LYS A 7 12.42 8.20 2.62
C LYS A 7 11.22 7.39 2.11
N HIS A 8 10.28 7.03 2.99
CA HIS A 8 9.11 6.23 2.65
C HIS A 8 8.11 7.03 1.82
N TYR A 9 7.99 8.33 2.11
CA TYR A 9 7.27 9.27 1.27
C TYR A 9 7.83 9.32 -0.17
N HIS A 10 9.14 9.49 -0.33
CA HIS A 10 9.75 9.55 -1.67
C HIS A 10 9.62 8.25 -2.46
N TYR A 11 9.72 7.10 -1.80
CA TYR A 11 9.46 5.81 -2.44
C TYR A 11 8.00 5.63 -2.83
N MET A 12 7.05 6.10 -2.02
CA MET A 12 5.64 6.08 -2.41
C MET A 12 5.36 7.05 -3.56
N GLN A 13 6.02 8.20 -3.60
CA GLN A 13 5.91 9.15 -4.71
C GLN A 13 6.36 8.51 -6.03
N GLU A 14 7.43 7.72 -5.99
CA GLU A 14 7.86 6.93 -7.14
C GLU A 14 6.82 5.87 -7.55
N ALA A 15 6.18 5.17 -6.59
CA ALA A 15 5.08 4.25 -6.91
C ALA A 15 3.88 4.98 -7.54
N VAL A 16 3.54 6.17 -7.07
CA VAL A 16 2.51 7.05 -7.67
C VAL A 16 2.89 7.46 -9.10
N ASN A 17 4.14 7.81 -9.37
CA ASN A 17 4.63 8.11 -10.72
C ASN A 17 4.49 6.91 -11.68
N VAL A 18 4.75 5.70 -11.19
CA VAL A 18 4.51 4.47 -11.97
C VAL A 18 3.01 4.25 -12.21
N ALA A 19 2.15 4.54 -11.24
CA ALA A 19 0.70 4.45 -11.39
C ALA A 19 0.12 5.47 -12.39
N GLU A 20 0.68 6.67 -12.49
CA GLU A 20 0.34 7.64 -13.55
C GLU A 20 0.66 7.08 -14.94
N SER A 21 1.72 6.27 -15.08
CA SER A 21 2.05 5.61 -16.34
C SER A 21 1.01 4.54 -16.70
N ALA A 22 0.56 3.75 -15.72
CA ALA A 22 -0.53 2.80 -15.90
C ALA A 22 -1.82 3.48 -16.39
N LEU A 23 -2.16 4.63 -15.81
CA LEU A 23 -3.34 5.40 -16.20
C LEU A 23 -3.24 5.87 -17.67
N LYS A 24 -2.06 6.32 -18.11
CA LYS A 24 -1.80 6.70 -19.52
C LYS A 24 -1.96 5.52 -20.46
N GLU A 25 -1.58 4.32 -20.02
CA GLU A 25 -1.74 3.06 -20.75
C GLU A 25 -3.16 2.46 -20.67
N ARG A 26 -4.10 3.16 -20.02
CA ARG A 26 -5.48 2.68 -19.79
C ARG A 26 -5.51 1.36 -18.98
N GLU A 27 -4.54 1.16 -18.10
CA GLU A 27 -4.55 0.12 -17.08
C GLU A 27 -5.06 0.67 -15.74
N VAL A 28 -5.50 -0.23 -14.87
CA VAL A 28 -5.88 0.15 -13.49
C VAL A 28 -4.63 0.74 -12.81
N PRO A 29 -4.68 1.96 -12.23
CA PRO A 29 -3.51 2.65 -11.70
C PRO A 29 -3.10 2.15 -10.30
N VAL A 30 -2.99 0.84 -10.19
CA VAL A 30 -2.31 0.16 -9.08
C VAL A 30 -0.89 -0.10 -9.56
N ALA A 31 0.08 0.47 -8.84
CA ALA A 31 1.49 0.29 -9.14
C ALA A 31 2.30 0.12 -7.86
N CYS A 32 3.44 -0.53 -8.00
CA CYS A 32 4.34 -0.79 -6.91
C CYS A 32 5.82 -0.69 -7.30
N ILE A 33 6.64 -0.48 -6.29
CA ILE A 33 8.10 -0.59 -6.37
C ILE A 33 8.62 -1.47 -5.24
N TYR A 34 9.68 -2.22 -5.53
CA TYR A 34 10.39 -3.04 -4.56
C TYR A 34 11.74 -2.40 -4.27
N VAL A 35 12.03 -2.14 -2.99
CA VAL A 35 13.23 -1.43 -2.56
C VAL A 35 14.06 -2.31 -1.64
N HIS A 36 15.27 -2.64 -2.10
CA HIS A 36 16.25 -3.42 -1.35
C HIS A 36 17.27 -2.47 -0.72
N PRO A 37 17.70 -2.70 0.54
CA PRO A 37 18.65 -1.82 1.22
C PRO A 37 19.97 -1.62 0.46
N THR A 38 20.50 -2.69 -0.14
CA THR A 38 21.78 -2.65 -0.88
C THR A 38 21.62 -2.30 -2.37
N HIS A 39 20.48 -2.63 -2.99
CA HIS A 39 20.33 -2.53 -4.44
C HIS A 39 19.42 -1.37 -4.87
N GLY A 40 18.87 -0.60 -3.92
CA GLY A 40 17.90 0.43 -4.19
C GLY A 40 16.61 -0.14 -4.77
N ILE A 41 16.00 0.56 -5.72
CA ILE A 41 14.77 0.09 -6.38
C ILE A 41 15.11 -1.05 -7.35
N ILE A 42 14.66 -2.26 -7.03
CA ILE A 42 14.96 -3.47 -7.78
C ILE A 42 13.92 -3.83 -8.84
N ALA A 43 12.68 -3.35 -8.68
CA ALA A 43 11.60 -3.51 -9.66
C ALA A 43 10.57 -2.38 -9.54
N ARG A 44 9.91 -2.09 -10.66
CA ARG A 44 8.79 -1.16 -10.78
C ARG A 44 7.75 -1.81 -11.68
N ALA A 45 6.49 -1.84 -11.25
CA ALA A 45 5.44 -2.41 -12.07
C ALA A 45 4.08 -1.79 -11.78
N PHE A 46 3.17 -1.94 -12.72
CA PHE A 46 1.75 -1.62 -12.57
C PHE A 46 0.90 -2.78 -13.09
N ASN A 47 -0.40 -2.75 -12.84
CA ASN A 47 -1.32 -3.77 -13.33
C ASN A 47 -1.26 -3.91 -14.84
N GLN A 48 -1.23 -5.14 -15.33
CA GLN A 48 -1.24 -5.46 -16.77
C GLN A 48 -2.46 -6.28 -17.17
N THR A 49 -3.53 -6.21 -16.38
CA THR A 49 -4.71 -7.06 -16.53
C THR A 49 -5.42 -6.89 -17.89
N ASN A 50 -5.49 -5.66 -18.40
CA ASN A 50 -6.12 -5.35 -19.69
C ASN A 50 -5.24 -5.77 -20.87
N VAL A 51 -3.93 -5.54 -20.80
CA VAL A 51 -3.00 -5.88 -21.89
C VAL A 51 -2.77 -7.38 -22.00
N THR A 52 -2.71 -8.11 -20.88
CA THR A 52 -2.52 -9.56 -20.88
C THR A 52 -3.82 -10.35 -20.95
N LEU A 53 -4.98 -9.71 -20.83
CA LEU A 53 -6.30 -10.36 -20.69
C LEU A 53 -6.32 -11.40 -19.56
N ASN A 54 -5.64 -11.09 -18.45
CA ASN A 54 -5.46 -12.02 -17.35
C ASN A 54 -5.61 -11.28 -16.03
N GLY A 55 -6.65 -11.65 -15.27
CA GLY A 55 -7.00 -11.03 -14.00
C GLY A 55 -5.99 -11.26 -12.87
N THR A 56 -4.94 -12.06 -13.06
CA THR A 56 -3.89 -12.27 -12.05
C THR A 56 -2.66 -11.40 -12.25
N ARG A 57 -2.57 -10.64 -13.36
CA ARG A 57 -1.39 -9.84 -13.72
C ARG A 57 -1.41 -8.48 -13.01
N HIS A 58 -1.39 -8.54 -11.69
CA HIS A 58 -1.32 -7.38 -10.80
C HIS A 58 0.12 -6.86 -10.68
N ALA A 59 0.26 -5.60 -10.26
CA ALA A 59 1.54 -4.91 -10.09
C ALA A 59 2.55 -5.76 -9.28
N GLU A 60 2.12 -6.36 -8.17
CA GLU A 60 2.98 -7.17 -7.30
C GLU A 60 3.50 -8.43 -8.00
N PHE A 61 2.67 -9.08 -8.83
CA PHE A 61 3.09 -10.24 -9.62
C PHE A 61 4.05 -9.86 -10.74
N GLU A 62 3.81 -8.73 -11.42
CA GLU A 62 4.71 -8.22 -12.45
C GLU A 62 6.08 -7.84 -11.90
N ALA A 63 6.10 -7.13 -10.77
CA ALA A 63 7.35 -6.78 -10.11
C ALA A 63 8.09 -8.03 -9.60
N PHE A 64 7.37 -8.99 -9.00
CA PHE A 64 7.96 -10.27 -8.59
C PHE A 64 8.58 -11.01 -9.78
N ARG A 65 7.91 -11.05 -10.94
CA ARG A 65 8.46 -11.63 -12.17
C ARG A 65 9.77 -10.96 -12.58
N GLN A 66 9.83 -9.62 -12.59
CA GLN A 66 11.06 -8.87 -12.88
C GLN A 66 12.19 -9.22 -11.91
N ILE A 67 11.90 -9.35 -10.61
CA ILE A 67 12.87 -9.70 -9.57
C ILE A 67 13.40 -11.11 -9.78
N ARG A 68 12.53 -12.08 -10.07
CA ARG A 68 12.94 -13.45 -10.36
C ARG A 68 13.84 -13.55 -11.58
N GLU A 69 13.53 -12.81 -12.64
CA GLU A 69 14.36 -12.74 -13.85
C GLU A 69 15.73 -12.11 -13.55
N LYS A 70 15.76 -11.05 -12.72
CA LYS A 70 16.97 -10.32 -12.39
C LYS A 70 17.93 -11.05 -11.45
N PHE A 71 17.40 -11.70 -10.40
CA PHE A 71 18.22 -12.30 -9.34
C PHE A 71 18.31 -13.83 -9.40
N GLN A 72 17.53 -14.48 -10.28
CA GLN A 72 17.55 -15.93 -10.47
C GLN A 72 17.46 -16.66 -9.13
N GLU A 73 18.28 -17.68 -8.88
CA GLU A 73 18.23 -18.48 -7.64
C GLU A 73 18.33 -17.65 -6.34
N ASN A 74 18.89 -16.44 -6.38
CA ASN A 74 19.02 -15.57 -5.21
C ASN A 74 17.77 -14.72 -4.91
N TRP A 75 16.67 -14.86 -5.68
CA TRP A 75 15.49 -14.00 -5.53
C TRP A 75 14.89 -14.03 -4.12
N GLN A 76 14.99 -15.18 -3.44
CA GLN A 76 14.42 -15.40 -2.10
C GLN A 76 15.13 -14.55 -1.05
N ASP A 77 16.46 -14.62 -1.03
CA ASP A 77 17.30 -13.87 -0.07
C ASP A 77 17.16 -12.36 -0.29
N ILE A 78 16.95 -11.93 -1.53
CA ILE A 78 16.68 -10.53 -1.85
C ILE A 78 15.33 -10.10 -1.28
N LEU A 79 14.26 -10.89 -1.45
CA LEU A 79 12.91 -10.47 -1.08
C LEU A 79 12.68 -10.40 0.43
N ILE A 80 13.36 -11.24 1.23
CA ILE A 80 13.25 -11.19 2.69
C ILE A 80 13.80 -9.89 3.31
N GLU A 81 14.66 -9.18 2.58
CA GLU A 81 15.19 -7.87 2.99
C GLU A 81 14.49 -6.68 2.33
N THR A 82 13.58 -6.95 1.39
CA THR A 82 12.98 -5.93 0.51
C THR A 82 11.68 -5.37 1.08
N ASP A 83 11.55 -4.04 1.02
CA ASP A 83 10.30 -3.34 1.30
C ASP A 83 9.49 -3.13 0.01
N LEU A 84 8.17 -3.34 0.07
CA LEU A 84 7.23 -3.03 -1.00
C LEU A 84 6.57 -1.67 -0.74
N TYR A 85 6.46 -0.84 -1.77
CA TYR A 85 5.61 0.37 -1.77
C TYR A 85 4.58 0.22 -2.88
N VAL A 86 3.29 0.29 -2.56
CA VAL A 86 2.20 0.08 -3.51
C VAL A 86 1.10 1.13 -3.33
N THR A 87 0.56 1.67 -4.43
CA THR A 87 -0.42 2.77 -4.34
C THR A 87 -1.72 2.37 -3.65
N VAL A 88 -2.14 1.11 -3.80
CA VAL A 88 -3.37 0.55 -3.22
C VAL A 88 -3.02 -0.69 -2.40
N GLU A 89 -3.70 -0.88 -1.27
CA GLU A 89 -3.55 -2.07 -0.44
C GLU A 89 -3.56 -3.37 -1.29
N PRO A 90 -2.57 -4.26 -1.12
CA PRO A 90 -2.53 -5.54 -1.81
C PRO A 90 -3.83 -6.31 -1.65
N CYS A 91 -4.34 -6.85 -2.76
CA CYS A 91 -5.51 -7.72 -2.68
C CYS A 91 -5.16 -9.04 -1.98
N ILE A 92 -6.15 -9.82 -1.55
CA ILE A 92 -5.98 -11.14 -0.90
C ILE A 92 -4.95 -12.03 -1.62
N MET A 93 -5.02 -12.11 -2.95
CA MET A 93 -4.10 -12.89 -3.77
C MET A 93 -2.66 -12.38 -3.67
N CYS A 94 -2.46 -11.07 -3.79
CA CYS A 94 -1.13 -10.46 -3.74
C CYS A 94 -0.57 -10.50 -2.31
N ALA A 95 -1.41 -10.24 -1.31
CA ALA A 95 -1.04 -10.37 0.10
C ALA A 95 -0.58 -11.80 0.44
N SER A 96 -1.21 -12.82 -0.13
CA SER A 96 -0.81 -14.21 0.00
C SER A 96 0.53 -14.50 -0.69
N LEU A 97 0.74 -13.99 -1.92
CA LEU A 97 2.05 -14.06 -2.60
C LEU A 97 3.14 -13.47 -1.72
N LEU A 98 2.95 -12.24 -1.26
CA LEU A 98 3.90 -11.48 -0.44
C LEU A 98 4.30 -12.22 0.83
N ARG A 99 3.34 -12.89 1.48
CA ARG A 99 3.60 -13.74 2.63
C ARG A 99 4.44 -14.97 2.28
N GLN A 100 4.09 -15.67 1.20
CA GLN A 100 4.79 -16.88 0.77
C GLN A 100 6.24 -16.61 0.35
N ILE A 101 6.51 -15.45 -0.26
CA ILE A 101 7.87 -15.04 -0.62
C ILE A 101 8.66 -14.46 0.57
N GLY A 102 7.98 -14.22 1.71
CA GLY A 102 8.59 -13.68 2.92
C GLY A 102 8.99 -12.21 2.81
N ILE A 103 8.18 -11.36 2.16
CA ILE A 103 8.48 -9.92 2.04
C ILE A 103 8.73 -9.30 3.42
N LYS A 104 9.66 -8.33 3.51
CA LYS A 104 9.99 -7.69 4.78
C LYS A 104 8.83 -6.88 5.35
N ARG A 105 8.38 -5.88 4.57
CA ARG A 105 7.33 -4.92 4.94
C ARG A 105 6.59 -4.42 3.72
N VAL A 106 5.35 -3.97 3.92
CA VAL A 106 4.54 -3.35 2.87
C VAL A 106 4.09 -1.96 3.31
N PHE A 107 4.39 -0.97 2.50
CA PHE A 107 3.89 0.39 2.60
C PHE A 107 2.84 0.59 1.53
N PHE A 108 1.69 1.16 1.87
CA PHE A 108 0.67 1.44 0.86
C PHE A 108 -0.06 2.75 1.04
N GLY A 109 -0.64 3.24 -0.05
CA GLY A 109 -1.41 4.47 -0.05
C GLY A 109 -2.80 4.29 0.50
N CYS A 110 -3.76 3.97 -0.37
CA CYS A 110 -5.16 3.84 0.03
C CYS A 110 -5.59 2.39 0.28
N ALA A 111 -6.65 2.24 1.08
CA ALA A 111 -7.31 0.97 1.34
C ALA A 111 -7.86 0.32 0.06
N ASN A 112 -8.00 -1.00 0.08
CA ASN A 112 -8.68 -1.77 -0.95
C ASN A 112 -10.00 -2.33 -0.38
N GLU A 113 -11.04 -1.52 -0.47
CA GLU A 113 -12.35 -1.80 0.16
C GLU A 113 -13.01 -3.10 -0.31
N ARG A 114 -12.69 -3.58 -1.52
CA ARG A 114 -13.36 -4.76 -2.10
C ARG A 114 -12.57 -6.04 -1.93
N PHE A 115 -11.24 -5.96 -1.94
CA PHE A 115 -10.38 -7.14 -2.02
C PHE A 115 -9.15 -7.07 -1.10
N GLY A 116 -9.05 -6.09 -0.19
CA GLY A 116 -7.88 -5.86 0.65
C GLY A 116 -7.51 -7.04 1.53
N GLY A 117 -6.27 -7.51 1.36
CA GLY A 117 -5.72 -8.66 2.04
C GLY A 117 -4.86 -8.34 3.27
N ASN A 118 -4.72 -7.07 3.63
CA ASN A 118 -3.86 -6.61 4.71
C ASN A 118 -4.60 -5.87 5.83
N GLY A 119 -5.94 -5.82 5.76
CA GLY A 119 -6.79 -5.19 6.77
C GLY A 119 -8.22 -4.95 6.30
N SER A 120 -8.43 -4.37 5.11
CA SER A 120 -9.77 -3.89 4.70
C SER A 120 -10.85 -4.97 4.65
N VAL A 121 -10.48 -6.19 4.24
CA VAL A 121 -11.40 -7.33 4.13
C VAL A 121 -10.94 -8.50 5.00
N ILE A 122 -9.66 -8.84 4.93
CA ILE A 122 -9.05 -9.92 5.69
C ILE A 122 -7.57 -9.61 5.95
N ASN A 123 -6.99 -10.22 6.98
CA ASN A 123 -5.62 -10.00 7.42
C ASN A 123 -4.67 -11.12 6.98
N VAL A 124 -4.50 -11.34 5.67
CA VAL A 124 -3.59 -12.38 5.14
C VAL A 124 -2.15 -12.17 5.59
N ASN A 125 -1.72 -10.93 5.84
CA ASN A 125 -0.37 -10.62 6.31
C ASN A 125 -0.06 -11.10 7.74
N ARG A 126 -1.07 -11.23 8.62
CA ARG A 126 -0.85 -11.56 10.05
C ARG A 126 -1.66 -12.73 10.58
N ASP A 127 -2.83 -13.02 10.02
CA ASP A 127 -3.68 -14.12 10.52
C ASP A 127 -3.00 -15.46 10.29
N TYR A 128 -2.84 -16.25 11.34
CA TYR A 128 -2.27 -17.58 11.21
C TYR A 128 -3.24 -18.50 10.44
N PRO A 129 -2.82 -19.19 9.38
CA PRO A 129 -3.72 -20.03 8.63
C PRO A 129 -4.01 -21.31 9.43
N ARG A 130 -5.21 -21.37 10.02
CA ARG A 130 -5.63 -22.39 11.00
C ARG A 130 -5.69 -23.82 10.47
N PHE A 131 -5.58 -24.05 9.16
CA PHE A 131 -5.81 -25.37 8.53
C PHE A 131 -4.71 -25.84 7.56
N THR A 132 -3.49 -25.31 7.61
CA THR A 132 -2.42 -25.76 6.70
C THR A 132 -1.86 -27.11 7.14
N LYS A 133 -2.13 -28.16 6.38
CA LYS A 133 -1.34 -29.42 6.39
C LYS A 133 -0.06 -29.30 5.55
N ASP A 134 0.26 -28.09 5.09
CA ASP A 134 1.31 -27.82 4.09
C ASP A 134 2.74 -27.91 4.64
N TYR A 135 3.65 -28.17 3.70
CA TYR A 135 5.06 -28.53 3.89
C TYR A 135 5.99 -27.37 4.29
N ASP A 136 5.54 -26.11 4.24
CA ASP A 136 6.37 -24.93 4.57
C ASP A 136 5.73 -24.05 5.66
N LYS A 137 5.47 -24.67 6.81
CA LYS A 137 4.90 -23.98 7.98
C LYS A 137 5.79 -22.84 8.46
N GLU A 138 7.11 -22.96 8.32
CA GLU A 138 8.03 -21.97 8.86
C GLU A 138 7.87 -20.61 8.16
N ARG A 139 7.89 -20.59 6.83
CA ARG A 139 7.72 -19.33 6.09
C ARG A 139 6.31 -18.76 6.23
N ILE A 140 5.30 -19.60 6.06
CA ILE A 140 3.90 -19.17 6.14
C ILE A 140 3.54 -18.71 7.56
N SER A 141 4.17 -19.25 8.61
CA SER A 141 3.91 -18.80 9.99
C SER A 141 4.33 -17.35 10.26
N LYS A 142 5.33 -16.84 9.53
CA LYS A 142 5.83 -15.49 9.70
C LYS A 142 5.00 -14.53 8.85
N GLY A 143 4.30 -13.62 9.52
CA GLY A 143 3.62 -12.51 8.86
C GLY A 143 4.59 -11.40 8.44
N TYR A 144 4.04 -10.31 7.91
CA TYR A 144 4.79 -9.08 7.62
C TYR A 144 4.04 -7.84 8.09
N CYS A 145 4.81 -6.80 8.45
CA CYS A 145 4.26 -5.53 8.89
C CYS A 145 3.73 -4.72 7.71
N VAL A 146 2.67 -3.96 7.95
CA VAL A 146 2.05 -3.08 6.95
C VAL A 146 1.94 -1.66 7.49
N TYR A 147 2.20 -0.68 6.63
CA TYR A 147 2.15 0.75 6.96
C TYR A 147 1.29 1.48 5.91
N PRO A 148 0.03 1.80 6.25
CA PRO A 148 -0.91 2.41 5.32
C PRO A 148 -0.80 3.95 5.33
N GLY A 149 -1.44 4.62 4.36
CA GLY A 149 -1.69 6.06 4.42
C GLY A 149 -0.71 6.94 3.63
N PHE A 150 0.39 6.39 3.11
CA PHE A 150 1.37 7.18 2.35
C PHE A 150 0.78 7.64 1.01
N LEU A 151 0.60 8.95 0.81
CA LEU A 151 0.00 9.50 -0.42
C LEU A 151 -1.38 8.87 -0.76
N ALA A 152 -2.18 8.56 0.28
CA ALA A 152 -3.46 7.88 0.10
C ALA A 152 -4.45 8.68 -0.77
N LYS A 153 -4.46 10.01 -0.65
CA LYS A 153 -5.31 10.87 -1.49
C LYS A 153 -4.92 10.77 -2.97
N ASP A 154 -3.62 10.82 -3.27
CA ASP A 154 -3.11 10.68 -4.64
C ASP A 154 -3.51 9.32 -5.25
N ALA A 155 -3.36 8.24 -4.49
CA ALA A 155 -3.80 6.91 -4.92
C ALA A 155 -5.32 6.84 -5.19
N ILE A 156 -6.14 7.43 -4.32
CA ILE A 156 -7.60 7.51 -4.53
C ILE A 156 -7.93 8.34 -5.77
N MET A 157 -7.24 9.46 -5.98
CA MET A 157 -7.45 10.33 -7.14
C MET A 157 -7.10 9.63 -8.46
N LEU A 158 -6.03 8.84 -8.48
CA LEU A 158 -5.67 8.00 -9.63
C LEU A 158 -6.79 7.00 -9.95
N LEU A 159 -7.29 6.27 -8.95
CA LEU A 159 -8.41 5.34 -9.13
C LEU A 159 -9.67 6.05 -9.65
N ARG A 160 -10.02 7.20 -9.07
CA ARG A 160 -11.17 8.00 -9.52
C ARG A 160 -11.03 8.43 -10.98
N ARG A 161 -9.86 8.95 -11.37
CA ARG A 161 -9.54 9.30 -12.76
C ARG A 161 -9.69 8.10 -13.69
N PHE A 162 -9.20 6.92 -13.30
CA PHE A 162 -9.37 5.69 -14.09
C PHE A 162 -10.85 5.31 -14.28
N TYR A 163 -11.66 5.35 -13.23
CA TYR A 163 -13.08 4.97 -13.33
C TYR A 163 -13.93 5.93 -14.15
N LEU A 164 -13.47 7.17 -14.34
CA LEU A 164 -14.07 8.14 -15.27
C LEU A 164 -13.77 7.81 -16.74
N LEU A 165 -12.66 7.12 -17.03
CA LEU A 165 -12.37 6.67 -18.39
C LEU A 165 -13.49 5.73 -18.88
N GLU A 166 -13.93 5.94 -20.12
CA GLU A 166 -14.88 5.05 -20.77
C GLU A 166 -14.19 3.72 -21.07
N ASN A 167 -14.83 2.61 -20.67
CA ASN A 167 -14.37 1.30 -21.08
C ASN A 167 -14.94 1.03 -22.48
N GLU A 168 -14.18 1.38 -23.51
CA GLU A 168 -14.54 1.16 -24.92
C GLU A 168 -14.81 -0.33 -25.25
N LYS A 169 -14.34 -1.26 -24.41
CA LYS A 169 -14.56 -2.71 -24.55
C LYS A 169 -15.81 -3.23 -23.82
N SER A 170 -16.56 -2.37 -23.13
CA SER A 170 -17.76 -2.78 -22.39
C SER A 170 -18.95 -2.99 -23.34
N PRO A 171 -19.60 -4.17 -23.35
CA PRO A 171 -20.71 -4.46 -24.28
C PRO A 171 -21.96 -3.63 -24.03
N THR A 172 -22.10 -3.05 -22.83
CA THR A 172 -23.15 -2.09 -22.50
C THR A 172 -22.51 -0.78 -22.03
N THR A 173 -22.58 0.25 -22.87
CA THR A 173 -22.22 1.61 -22.48
C THR A 173 -23.29 2.16 -21.55
N ILE A 174 -23.23 1.83 -20.25
CA ILE A 174 -23.93 2.63 -19.24
C ILE A 174 -23.29 4.02 -19.32
N GLY A 175 -24.02 4.99 -19.87
CA GLY A 175 -23.49 6.33 -20.17
C GLY A 175 -22.85 6.96 -18.93
N LYS A 176 -21.51 6.95 -18.88
CA LYS A 176 -20.74 7.58 -17.78
C LYS A 176 -20.69 9.10 -17.91
N LYS A 177 -21.34 9.69 -18.93
CA LYS A 177 -21.31 11.12 -19.29
C LYS A 177 -21.65 12.11 -18.16
N GLN A 178 -22.22 11.66 -17.04
CA GLN A 178 -22.56 12.52 -15.90
C GLN A 178 -21.67 12.33 -14.66
N ARG A 179 -20.73 11.38 -14.64
CA ARG A 179 -19.84 11.20 -13.49
C ARG A 179 -18.84 12.35 -13.44
N LYS A 180 -18.93 13.17 -12.40
CA LYS A 180 -17.93 14.19 -12.07
C LYS A 180 -16.85 13.57 -11.20
N LEU A 181 -15.63 14.11 -11.32
CA LEU A 181 -14.55 13.75 -10.41
C LEU A 181 -14.87 14.32 -9.03
N GLU A 182 -14.95 13.46 -8.02
CA GLU A 182 -15.04 13.89 -6.63
C GLU A 182 -13.63 14.21 -6.14
N GLU A 183 -13.38 15.44 -5.71
CA GLU A 183 -12.05 15.95 -5.33
C GLU A 183 -11.97 16.32 -3.84
N ASN A 184 -13.10 16.41 -3.14
CA ASN A 184 -13.14 16.98 -1.79
C ASN A 184 -13.34 15.92 -0.70
N GLU A 185 -14.21 14.94 -0.95
CA GLU A 185 -14.52 13.89 0.02
C GLU A 185 -13.65 12.66 -0.25
N PHE A 186 -13.02 12.11 0.80
CA PHE A 186 -12.20 10.91 0.71
C PHE A 186 -12.63 9.89 1.77
N PRO A 187 -12.70 8.58 1.45
CA PRO A 187 -12.97 7.55 2.43
C PRO A 187 -11.84 7.53 3.47
N LYS A 188 -12.21 7.49 4.75
CA LYS A 188 -11.24 7.42 5.85
C LYS A 188 -10.51 6.08 5.84
N LEU A 189 -9.23 6.11 6.21
CA LEU A 189 -8.41 4.94 6.44
C LEU A 189 -8.47 4.59 7.93
N ASN A 190 -9.07 3.45 8.30
CA ASN A 190 -9.12 3.02 9.69
C ASN A 190 -7.82 2.33 10.11
N TYR A 191 -6.88 3.05 10.74
CA TYR A 191 -5.53 2.52 11.03
C TYR A 191 -5.55 1.27 11.90
N SER A 192 -6.52 1.16 12.83
CA SER A 192 -6.62 0.01 13.73
C SER A 192 -6.88 -1.33 13.02
N GLU A 193 -7.38 -1.29 11.79
CA GLU A 193 -7.53 -2.49 10.97
C GLU A 193 -6.18 -3.04 10.49
N TYR A 194 -5.14 -2.21 10.41
CA TYR A 194 -3.87 -2.58 9.77
C TYR A 194 -2.72 -2.75 10.76
N LEU A 195 -2.64 -1.90 11.78
CA LEU A 195 -1.56 -1.89 12.76
C LEU A 195 -2.05 -1.38 14.12
N SER A 196 -1.32 -1.74 15.18
CA SER A 196 -1.53 -1.21 16.52
C SER A 196 -1.04 0.23 16.64
N VAL A 197 -1.53 0.95 17.66
CA VAL A 197 -1.03 2.29 18.00
C VAL A 197 0.47 2.30 18.28
N GLY A 198 1.02 1.24 18.88
CA GLY A 198 2.45 1.12 19.14
C GLY A 198 3.26 1.04 17.85
N GLU A 199 2.85 0.18 16.92
CA GLU A 199 3.48 0.07 15.60
C GLU A 199 3.37 1.37 14.80
N PHE A 200 2.27 2.12 14.96
CA PHE A 200 2.09 3.42 14.34
C PHE A 200 3.08 4.44 14.91
N VAL A 201 3.15 4.56 16.24
CA VAL A 201 4.06 5.49 16.93
C VAL A 201 5.52 5.16 16.64
N ASP A 202 5.87 3.88 16.55
CA ASP A 202 7.24 3.44 16.20
C ASP A 202 7.65 3.88 14.78
N MET A 203 6.70 3.94 13.84
CA MET A 203 6.95 4.39 12.47
C MET A 203 6.95 5.92 12.37
N PHE A 204 5.89 6.55 12.87
CA PHE A 204 5.60 7.96 12.57
C PHE A 204 6.06 8.92 13.67
N GLY A 205 6.12 8.49 14.92
CA GLY A 205 6.41 9.34 16.08
C GLY A 205 5.21 9.49 17.01
N TYR A 206 5.47 9.73 18.30
CA TYR A 206 4.44 9.85 19.34
C TYR A 206 3.59 11.11 19.17
N GLU A 207 4.21 12.18 18.68
CA GLU A 207 3.55 13.44 18.34
C GLU A 207 2.41 13.26 17.31
N PHE A 208 2.46 12.20 16.49
CA PHE A 208 1.45 11.91 15.47
C PHE A 208 0.41 10.87 15.92
N GLU A 209 0.40 10.42 17.19
CA GLU A 209 -0.60 9.45 17.69
C GLU A 209 -2.05 9.91 17.45
N HIS A 210 -2.29 11.23 17.49
CA HIS A 210 -3.60 11.81 17.21
C HIS A 210 -4.13 11.48 15.80
N VAL A 211 -3.25 11.33 14.81
CA VAL A 211 -3.60 10.93 13.43
C VAL A 211 -4.20 9.53 13.41
N TYR A 212 -3.58 8.61 14.14
CA TYR A 212 -4.08 7.25 14.31
C TYR A 212 -5.46 7.26 14.98
N ASN A 213 -5.60 7.96 16.11
CA ASN A 213 -6.83 7.97 16.91
C ASN A 213 -8.02 8.59 16.15
N ASN A 214 -7.78 9.57 15.29
CA ASN A 214 -8.81 10.26 14.52
C ASN A 214 -9.05 9.66 13.13
N ASN A 215 -8.20 8.72 12.70
CA ASN A 215 -8.13 8.20 11.34
C ASN A 215 -7.94 9.32 10.31
N ASP A 216 -7.04 10.27 10.63
CA ASP A 216 -6.70 11.38 9.75
C ASP A 216 -5.73 10.92 8.65
N PHE A 217 -5.80 11.57 7.49
CA PHE A 217 -4.82 11.35 6.44
C PHE A 217 -3.44 11.85 6.89
N LEU A 218 -2.39 11.10 6.59
CA LEU A 218 -1.02 11.61 6.68
C LEU A 218 -0.86 12.78 5.71
N GLN A 219 -0.29 13.87 6.21
CA GLN A 219 0.00 15.08 5.45
C GLN A 219 1.51 15.26 5.44
N PHE A 220 2.06 15.43 4.24
CA PHE A 220 3.49 15.57 4.04
C PHE A 220 3.80 16.90 3.36
N ASP A 221 4.94 17.50 3.67
CA ASP A 221 5.51 18.58 2.87
C ASP A 221 6.19 18.04 1.59
N GLN A 222 6.85 18.92 0.85
CA GLN A 222 7.56 18.57 -0.38
C GLN A 222 8.82 17.72 -0.12
N ASP A 223 9.37 17.79 1.09
CA ASP A 223 10.57 17.06 1.53
C ASP A 223 10.19 15.75 2.26
N GLY A 224 8.91 15.39 2.29
CA GLY A 224 8.40 14.17 2.91
C GLY A 224 8.33 14.19 4.44
N GLN A 225 8.42 15.36 5.07
CA GLN A 225 8.21 15.51 6.51
C GLN A 225 6.71 15.54 6.82
N LEU A 226 6.32 14.92 7.94
CA LEU A 226 4.94 14.94 8.40
C LEU A 226 4.55 16.32 8.95
N LEU A 227 3.39 16.81 8.50
CA LEU A 227 2.84 18.13 8.82
C LEU A 227 1.56 18.07 9.66
N ASN A 228 1.08 16.88 10.03
CA ASN A 228 -0.16 16.75 10.78
C ASN A 228 -0.08 17.53 12.11
N GLU A 229 -0.79 18.65 12.18
CA GLU A 229 -0.90 19.45 13.38
C GLU A 229 -1.87 18.80 14.37
N HIS A 230 -1.53 18.84 15.66
CA HIS A 230 -2.49 18.46 16.70
C HIS A 230 -3.76 19.31 16.53
N PRO A 231 -4.96 18.70 16.55
CA PRO A 231 -6.19 19.48 16.54
C PRO A 231 -6.17 20.40 17.77
N THR A 232 -6.14 21.71 17.54
CA THR A 232 -6.15 22.71 18.61
C THR A 232 -7.52 22.65 19.31
N GLY A 233 -7.60 21.82 20.36
CA GLY A 233 -8.78 21.63 21.19
C GLY A 233 -8.41 20.88 22.47
N ASP A 234 -8.28 21.64 23.56
CA ASP A 234 -8.00 21.21 24.94
C ASP A 234 -6.62 20.59 25.22
N SER A 235 -5.63 21.46 25.37
CA SER A 235 -4.42 21.18 26.16
C SER A 235 -4.78 20.99 27.64
N LYS A 236 -5.23 19.80 28.02
CA LYS A 236 -5.09 19.32 29.40
C LYS A 236 -4.06 18.20 29.42
N ARG A 237 -2.79 18.60 29.59
CA ARG A 237 -1.74 17.68 30.08
C ARG A 237 -2.30 16.96 31.32
N PRO A 238 -2.30 15.62 31.40
CA PRO A 238 -2.53 14.97 32.67
C PRO A 238 -1.36 15.36 33.58
N LYS A 239 -1.67 16.00 34.72
CA LYS A 239 -0.70 16.22 35.78
C LYS A 239 -0.17 14.85 36.19
N LYS A 240 1.15 14.69 36.17
CA LYS A 240 1.82 13.58 36.87
C LYS A 240 1.31 13.59 38.31
N ALA A 241 0.70 12.48 38.73
CA ALA A 241 0.50 12.23 40.15
C ALA A 241 1.88 11.93 40.74
N GLU A 242 2.28 12.75 41.72
CA GLU A 242 3.32 12.42 42.69
C GLU A 242 2.85 11.32 43.64
#